data_AF-A0A0S8EN91-F1
#
_entry.id   AF-A0A0S8EN91-F1
#
_cell.length_a   1.000
_cell.length_b   1.000
_cell.length_c   1.000
_cell.angle_alpha   90.00
_cell.angle_beta   90.00
_cell.angle_gamma   90.00
#
_symmetry.space_group_name_H-M   'P 1'
#
loop_
_entity.id
_entity.type
_entity.pdbx_description
1 polymer ?
#
loop_
_entity_poly.entity_id
_entity_poly.type
_entity_poly.pdbx_seq_one_letter_code
_entity_poly.pdbx_strand_id
1 'polypeptide(L)'
;MPPTLRETFARLREVLSSANQAVWDRAAHSPFHRTYLVNMLYRASRVGVVDELAVVLKRFDHVRPQSDPAALMDVLFYRGGDLGAGILWGDRFHPHLMSAAGALGGSDEQVLLGAQHFTRAVFDGWEHYAKTPTLHEALLQKRLDCIRATDMVGSLYRNAGRAGYYTVRWSAGMTGYTAAAAEVPRSGGPAIVVVDGLESPQTTAELWPHAYTRGPTWPTGYTGIKATVHSAELFTRGLDDYVWVEGYVLRGPHAGTLLRASVPYVPNRPPPGTFRSQIAQSRLLAAR
;
A
#
# COMPACT_ATOMS: atom_id res chain seq x y z
N MET A 1 -27.55 -0.76 0.87
CA MET A 1 -26.89 -0.33 -0.38
C MET A 1 -27.82 0.62 -1.14
N PRO A 2 -27.34 1.76 -1.69
CA PRO A 2 -28.12 2.61 -2.59
C PRO A 2 -28.69 1.80 -3.77
N PRO A 3 -29.91 2.08 -4.25
CA PRO A 3 -30.54 1.31 -5.32
C PRO A 3 -29.66 1.13 -6.57
N THR A 4 -28.96 2.19 -6.98
CA THR A 4 -28.09 2.23 -8.17
C THR A 4 -26.85 1.34 -8.06
N LEU A 5 -26.49 0.86 -6.87
CA LEU A 5 -25.31 0.02 -6.64
C LEU A 5 -25.65 -1.41 -6.21
N ARG A 6 -26.94 -1.76 -6.11
CA ARG A 6 -27.38 -3.08 -5.63
C ARG A 6 -26.93 -4.21 -6.54
N GLU A 7 -26.99 -4.01 -7.85
CA GLU A 7 -26.54 -5.00 -8.83
C GLU A 7 -25.04 -5.23 -8.75
N THR A 8 -24.24 -4.15 -8.76
CA THR A 8 -22.78 -4.24 -8.57
C THR A 8 -22.42 -4.91 -7.26
N PHE A 9 -23.11 -4.56 -6.16
CA PHE A 9 -22.90 -5.19 -4.86
C PHE A 9 -23.19 -6.70 -4.90
N ALA A 10 -24.32 -7.12 -5.50
CA ALA A 10 -24.69 -8.53 -5.61
C ALA A 10 -23.70 -9.30 -6.48
N ARG A 11 -23.34 -8.76 -7.65
CA ARG A 11 -22.40 -9.39 -8.59
C ARG A 11 -21.02 -9.61 -7.98
N LEU A 12 -20.48 -8.63 -7.25
CA LEU A 12 -19.19 -8.78 -6.56
C LEU A 12 -19.28 -9.69 -5.32
N ARG A 13 -20.43 -9.75 -4.67
CA ARG A 13 -20.68 -10.68 -3.56
C ARG A 13 -20.68 -12.13 -4.05
N GLU A 14 -21.29 -12.41 -5.19
CA GLU A 14 -21.45 -13.77 -5.74
C GLU A 14 -20.13 -14.48 -6.05
N VAL A 15 -19.05 -13.73 -6.28
CA VAL A 15 -17.74 -14.32 -6.56
C VAL A 15 -16.94 -14.72 -5.31
N LEU A 16 -17.44 -14.39 -4.13
CA LEU A 16 -16.84 -14.72 -2.85
C LEU A 16 -17.39 -16.04 -2.30
N SER A 17 -16.60 -16.76 -1.50
CA SER A 17 -17.08 -17.87 -0.68
C SER A 17 -18.15 -17.43 0.31
N SER A 18 -18.96 -18.37 0.81
CA SER A 18 -20.01 -18.07 1.80
C SER A 18 -19.51 -17.33 3.04
N ALA A 19 -18.27 -17.62 3.48
CA ALA A 19 -17.66 -16.95 4.62
C ALA A 19 -17.40 -15.47 4.32
N ASN A 20 -16.80 -15.15 3.19
CA ASN A 20 -16.53 -13.77 2.78
C ASN A 20 -17.77 -13.03 2.26
N GLN A 21 -18.78 -13.73 1.76
CA GLN A 21 -20.12 -13.15 1.53
C GLN A 21 -20.71 -12.62 2.85
N ALA A 22 -20.60 -13.39 3.95
CA ALA A 22 -21.06 -12.92 5.25
C ALA A 22 -20.26 -11.69 5.75
N VAL A 23 -18.95 -11.61 5.46
CA VAL A 23 -18.13 -10.42 5.75
C VAL A 23 -18.60 -9.21 4.94
N TRP A 24 -18.82 -9.41 3.64
CA TRP A 24 -19.32 -8.41 2.70
C TRP A 24 -20.69 -7.85 3.13
N ASP A 25 -21.59 -8.74 3.55
CA ASP A 25 -22.91 -8.38 4.07
C ASP A 25 -22.79 -7.61 5.39
N ARG A 26 -21.95 -8.05 6.34
CA ARG A 26 -21.71 -7.30 7.59
C ARG A 26 -21.12 -5.91 7.33
N ALA A 27 -20.18 -5.80 6.37
CA ALA A 27 -19.59 -4.53 5.97
C ALA A 27 -20.67 -3.55 5.46
N ALA A 28 -21.68 -4.04 4.73
CA ALA A 28 -22.80 -3.23 4.25
C ALA A 28 -23.74 -2.70 5.36
N HIS A 29 -23.67 -3.27 6.57
CA HIS A 29 -24.46 -2.86 7.74
C HIS A 29 -23.69 -1.99 8.74
N SER A 30 -22.35 -1.96 8.67
CA SER A 30 -21.50 -1.12 9.52
C SER A 30 -21.36 0.29 8.93
N PRO A 31 -21.59 1.40 9.67
CA PRO A 31 -21.57 2.75 9.09
C PRO A 31 -20.30 3.11 8.31
N PHE A 32 -19.12 2.85 8.88
CA PHE A 32 -17.84 3.16 8.24
C PHE A 32 -17.63 2.32 6.97
N HIS A 33 -17.74 0.99 7.10
CA HIS A 33 -17.51 0.07 5.98
C HIS A 33 -18.55 0.23 4.88
N ARG A 34 -19.80 0.54 5.22
CA ARG A 34 -20.86 0.83 4.26
C ARG A 34 -20.53 2.05 3.43
N THR A 35 -20.09 3.14 4.04
CA THR A 35 -19.68 4.36 3.32
C THR A 35 -18.51 4.07 2.39
N TYR A 36 -17.49 3.36 2.88
CA TYR A 36 -16.35 2.94 2.07
C TYR A 36 -16.79 2.07 0.89
N LEU A 37 -17.60 1.04 1.14
CA LEU A 37 -18.07 0.11 0.13
C LEU A 37 -18.92 0.81 -0.93
N VAL A 38 -19.89 1.65 -0.52
CA VAL A 38 -20.68 2.47 -1.44
C VAL A 38 -19.79 3.31 -2.34
N ASN A 39 -18.78 3.96 -1.75
CA ASN A 39 -17.82 4.77 -2.48
C ASN A 39 -17.09 3.90 -3.52
N MET A 40 -16.42 2.83 -3.10
CA MET A 40 -15.66 1.94 -4.00
C MET A 40 -16.52 1.32 -5.10
N LEU A 41 -17.76 0.91 -4.81
CA LEU A 41 -18.67 0.37 -5.81
C LEU A 41 -19.09 1.43 -6.84
N TYR A 42 -19.41 2.64 -6.39
CA TYR A 42 -19.67 3.76 -7.29
C TYR A 42 -18.46 4.02 -8.19
N ARG A 43 -17.26 4.00 -7.63
CA ARG A 43 -16.00 4.17 -8.36
C ARG A 43 -15.83 3.11 -9.46
N ALA A 44 -15.90 1.84 -9.06
CA ALA A 44 -15.74 0.71 -9.97
C ALA A 44 -16.76 0.74 -11.10
N SER A 45 -18.04 1.00 -10.79
CA SER A 45 -19.10 1.09 -11.80
C SER A 45 -18.92 2.28 -12.74
N ARG A 46 -18.49 3.44 -12.23
CA ARG A 46 -18.30 4.65 -13.06
C ARG A 46 -17.14 4.54 -14.04
N VAL A 47 -16.07 3.84 -13.65
CA VAL A 47 -14.89 3.65 -14.52
C VAL A 47 -14.91 2.33 -15.28
N GLY A 48 -15.97 1.52 -15.12
CA GLY A 48 -16.18 0.30 -15.91
C GLY A 48 -15.28 -0.88 -15.54
N VAL A 49 -14.81 -0.99 -14.29
CA VAL A 49 -13.83 -2.01 -13.84
C VAL A 49 -14.41 -3.04 -12.86
N VAL A 50 -15.72 -3.26 -12.92
CA VAL A 50 -16.42 -4.20 -12.01
C VAL A 50 -15.93 -5.64 -12.24
N ASP A 51 -15.62 -6.00 -13.48
CA ASP A 51 -15.22 -7.34 -13.87
C ASP A 51 -13.81 -7.67 -13.36
N GLU A 52 -12.88 -6.73 -13.52
CA GLU A 52 -11.53 -6.82 -12.99
C GLU A 52 -11.55 -6.85 -11.47
N LEU A 53 -12.39 -6.04 -10.83
CA LEU A 53 -12.57 -6.08 -9.39
C LEU A 53 -13.13 -7.44 -8.92
N ALA A 54 -14.03 -8.05 -9.68
CA ALA A 54 -14.52 -9.40 -9.40
C ALA A 54 -13.39 -10.43 -9.48
N VAL A 55 -12.47 -10.32 -10.46
CA VAL A 55 -11.27 -11.16 -10.54
C VAL A 55 -10.38 -10.98 -9.31
N VAL A 56 -10.16 -9.73 -8.87
CA VAL A 56 -9.39 -9.45 -7.66
C VAL A 56 -10.04 -10.06 -6.43
N LEU A 57 -11.37 -9.95 -6.28
CA LEU A 57 -12.10 -10.53 -5.15
C LEU A 57 -12.03 -12.06 -5.14
N LYS A 58 -12.08 -12.73 -6.31
CA LYS A 58 -11.85 -14.18 -6.40
C LYS A 58 -10.46 -14.57 -5.92
N ARG A 59 -9.43 -13.80 -6.31
CA ARG A 59 -8.04 -14.03 -5.86
C ARG A 59 -7.93 -13.82 -4.35
N PHE A 60 -8.53 -12.75 -3.82
CA PHE A 60 -8.58 -12.46 -2.39
C PHE A 60 -9.24 -13.59 -1.60
N ASP A 61 -10.41 -14.05 -2.05
CA ASP A 61 -11.16 -15.13 -1.41
C ASP A 61 -10.37 -16.44 -1.39
N HIS A 62 -9.66 -16.74 -2.48
CA HIS A 62 -8.79 -17.92 -2.56
C HIS A 62 -7.64 -17.87 -1.55
N VAL A 63 -6.99 -16.72 -1.37
CA VAL A 63 -5.84 -16.59 -0.45
C VAL A 63 -6.25 -16.34 1.00
N ARG A 64 -7.45 -15.82 1.23
CA ARG A 64 -8.02 -15.50 2.53
C ARG A 64 -9.49 -15.95 2.59
N PRO A 65 -9.75 -17.27 2.68
CA PRO A 65 -11.13 -17.81 2.70
C PRO A 65 -11.92 -17.39 3.95
N GLN A 66 -11.23 -16.92 4.99
CA GLN A 66 -11.81 -16.30 6.16
C GLN A 66 -11.15 -14.94 6.37
N SER A 67 -11.85 -13.87 5.99
CA SER A 67 -11.36 -12.51 6.15
C SER A 67 -12.14 -11.71 7.19
N ASP A 68 -11.58 -10.56 7.55
CA ASP A 68 -12.31 -9.52 8.27
C ASP A 68 -12.71 -8.38 7.32
N PRO A 69 -13.63 -7.48 7.74
CA PRO A 69 -14.03 -6.34 6.91
C PRO A 69 -12.87 -5.43 6.51
N ALA A 70 -11.83 -5.30 7.34
CA ALA A 70 -10.73 -4.38 7.06
C ALA A 70 -9.83 -4.88 5.92
N ALA A 71 -9.52 -6.17 5.90
CA ALA A 71 -8.80 -6.82 4.81
C ALA A 71 -9.59 -6.76 3.51
N LEU A 72 -10.90 -7.06 3.57
CA LEU A 72 -11.79 -6.97 2.41
C LEU A 72 -11.86 -5.53 1.86
N MET A 73 -11.99 -4.52 2.71
CA MET A 73 -11.99 -3.13 2.23
C MET A 73 -10.62 -2.71 1.67
N ASP A 74 -9.51 -3.24 2.20
CA ASP A 74 -8.18 -2.90 1.69
C ASP A 74 -7.94 -3.40 0.26
N VAL A 75 -8.43 -4.59 -0.09
CA VAL A 75 -8.26 -5.11 -1.45
C VAL A 75 -9.07 -4.32 -2.49
N LEU A 76 -10.17 -3.68 -2.07
CA LEU A 76 -10.99 -2.81 -2.92
C LEU A 76 -10.33 -1.46 -3.22
N PHE A 77 -9.35 -1.04 -2.41
CA PHE A 77 -8.78 0.30 -2.51
C PHE A 77 -7.97 0.51 -3.79
N TYR A 78 -8.29 1.56 -4.56
CA TYR A 78 -7.74 1.77 -5.89
C TYR A 78 -6.38 2.50 -5.94
N ARG A 79 -5.83 2.91 -4.78
CA ARG A 79 -4.78 3.93 -4.67
C ARG A 79 -3.54 3.40 -3.94
N GLY A 80 -2.34 3.64 -4.47
CA GLY A 80 -1.12 3.07 -3.92
C GLY A 80 -0.32 3.89 -2.89
N GLY A 81 -0.79 5.05 -2.45
CA GLY A 81 -0.24 5.67 -1.23
C GLY A 81 -0.22 7.17 -0.99
N ASP A 82 -0.21 7.95 -2.07
CA ASP A 82 0.14 9.37 -2.03
C ASP A 82 -0.92 10.24 -2.72
N LEU A 83 -0.98 11.53 -2.37
CA LEU A 83 -1.88 12.54 -2.98
C LEU A 83 -1.77 12.58 -4.51
N GLY A 84 -0.60 12.25 -5.06
CA GLY A 84 -0.42 12.12 -6.51
C GLY A 84 -0.87 10.79 -7.09
N ALA A 85 -0.93 9.71 -6.31
CA ALA A 85 -1.18 8.33 -6.79
C ALA A 85 -2.66 8.07 -7.14
N GLY A 86 -2.90 7.13 -8.07
CA GLY A 86 -4.25 6.72 -8.46
C GLY A 86 -5.14 7.87 -8.91
N ILE A 87 -4.61 8.80 -9.72
CA ILE A 87 -5.41 9.91 -10.30
C ILE A 87 -6.56 9.32 -11.12
N LEU A 88 -6.26 8.33 -11.97
CA LEU A 88 -7.24 7.55 -12.70
C LEU A 88 -7.48 6.22 -11.98
N TRP A 89 -8.70 6.01 -11.51
CA TRP A 89 -9.02 4.88 -10.65
C TRP A 89 -8.94 3.53 -11.37
N GLY A 90 -9.18 3.55 -12.68
CA GLY A 90 -9.10 2.37 -13.54
C GLY A 90 -7.67 1.90 -13.81
N ASP A 91 -6.64 2.74 -13.63
CA ASP A 91 -5.27 2.41 -14.04
C ASP A 91 -4.72 1.18 -13.32
N ARG A 92 -5.10 1.01 -12.05
CA ARG A 92 -4.75 -0.18 -11.28
C ARG A 92 -5.16 -1.46 -12.02
N PHE A 93 -6.25 -1.44 -12.77
CA PHE A 93 -6.80 -2.60 -13.48
C PHE A 93 -6.31 -2.72 -14.92
N HIS A 94 -5.26 -1.97 -15.31
CA HIS A 94 -4.66 -2.10 -16.64
C HIS A 94 -4.34 -3.58 -16.97
N PRO A 95 -4.64 -4.09 -18.18
CA PRO A 95 -4.51 -5.51 -18.51
C PRO A 95 -3.13 -6.12 -18.20
N HIS A 96 -2.06 -5.37 -18.47
CA HIS A 96 -0.69 -5.82 -18.14
C HIS A 96 -0.48 -6.00 -16.63
N LEU A 97 -1.02 -5.09 -15.79
CA LEU A 97 -0.93 -5.21 -14.34
C LEU A 97 -1.81 -6.35 -13.82
N MET A 98 -3.02 -6.52 -14.36
CA MET A 98 -3.92 -7.61 -13.99
C MET A 98 -3.35 -8.99 -14.31
N SER A 99 -2.70 -9.11 -15.47
CA SER A 99 -1.98 -10.31 -15.91
C SER A 99 -0.77 -10.58 -15.03
N ALA A 100 0.11 -9.58 -14.83
CA ALA A 100 1.29 -9.71 -13.99
C ALA A 100 0.93 -10.10 -12.55
N ALA A 101 -0.07 -9.44 -11.96
CA ALA A 101 -0.56 -9.76 -10.63
C ALA A 101 -1.15 -11.19 -10.53
N GLY A 102 -1.72 -11.71 -11.62
CA GLY A 102 -2.21 -13.08 -11.68
C GLY A 102 -1.11 -14.15 -11.66
N ALA A 103 0.12 -13.78 -12.03
CA ALA A 103 1.29 -14.65 -11.98
C ALA A 103 2.02 -14.59 -10.62
N LEU A 104 1.68 -13.63 -9.74
CA LEU A 104 2.26 -13.53 -8.42
C LEU A 104 1.62 -14.56 -7.47
N GLY A 105 2.45 -15.40 -6.85
CA GLY A 105 2.03 -16.44 -5.92
C GLY A 105 2.87 -16.46 -4.64
N GLY A 106 2.49 -17.35 -3.71
CA GLY A 106 3.20 -17.54 -2.45
C GLY A 106 2.64 -16.70 -1.29
N SER A 107 3.52 -16.41 -0.32
CA SER A 107 3.22 -15.59 0.85
C SER A 107 3.01 -14.12 0.48
N ASP A 108 2.40 -13.35 1.39
CA ASP A 108 2.19 -11.92 1.21
C ASP A 108 3.53 -11.18 0.96
N GLU A 109 4.61 -11.56 1.65
CA GLU A 109 5.95 -10.99 1.40
C GLU A 109 6.50 -11.37 0.02
N GLN A 110 6.31 -12.61 -0.43
CA GLN A 110 6.73 -13.04 -1.77
C GLN A 110 6.00 -12.28 -2.87
N VAL A 111 4.69 -12.04 -2.70
CA VAL A 111 3.91 -11.23 -3.64
C VAL A 111 4.35 -9.78 -3.63
N LEU A 112 4.67 -9.20 -2.47
CA LEU A 112 5.19 -7.84 -2.38
C LEU A 112 6.54 -7.69 -3.09
N LEU A 113 7.47 -8.63 -2.87
CA LEU A 113 8.78 -8.66 -3.55
C LEU A 113 8.62 -8.88 -5.05
N GLY A 114 7.75 -9.79 -5.48
CA GLY A 114 7.47 -10.02 -6.89
C GLY A 114 6.86 -8.79 -7.58
N ALA A 115 5.99 -8.05 -6.89
CA ALA A 115 5.47 -6.76 -7.36
C ALA A 115 6.57 -5.69 -7.46
N GLN A 116 7.51 -5.65 -6.51
CA GLN A 116 8.68 -4.78 -6.59
C GLN A 116 9.59 -5.14 -7.76
N HIS A 117 9.86 -6.43 -8.00
CA HIS A 117 10.68 -6.90 -9.13
C HIS A 117 10.06 -6.52 -10.47
N PHE A 118 8.75 -6.73 -10.62
CA PHE A 118 8.04 -6.31 -11.83
C PHE A 118 8.15 -4.79 -12.03
N THR A 119 7.90 -4.02 -10.97
CA THR A 119 7.97 -2.55 -11.03
C THR A 119 9.38 -2.08 -11.41
N ARG A 120 10.42 -2.68 -10.83
CA ARG A 120 11.82 -2.38 -11.16
C ARG A 120 12.17 -2.75 -12.61
N ALA A 121 11.59 -3.84 -13.14
CA ALA A 121 11.76 -4.22 -14.54
C ALA A 121 11.06 -3.23 -15.50
N VAL A 122 9.93 -2.65 -15.11
CA VAL A 122 9.29 -1.57 -15.87
C VAL A 122 10.09 -0.27 -15.79
N PHE A 123 10.67 0.03 -14.62
CA PHE A 123 11.53 1.21 -14.43
C PHE A 123 12.77 1.15 -15.32
N ASP A 124 13.39 -0.02 -15.44
CA ASP A 124 14.60 -0.31 -16.22
C ASP A 124 15.87 0.45 -15.79
N GLY A 125 15.80 1.68 -15.31
CA GLY A 125 16.95 2.40 -14.77
C GLY A 125 16.65 3.85 -14.42
N TRP A 126 17.64 4.54 -13.86
CA TRP A 126 17.47 5.92 -13.40
C TRP A 126 17.32 6.94 -14.54
N GLU A 127 17.75 6.59 -15.75
CA GLU A 127 17.49 7.32 -16.99
C GLU A 127 15.99 7.38 -17.34
N HIS A 128 15.18 6.48 -16.77
CA HIS A 128 13.72 6.46 -16.89
C HIS A 128 13.01 7.13 -15.70
N TYR A 129 13.75 7.76 -14.79
CA TYR A 129 13.16 8.51 -13.69
C TYR A 129 12.53 9.80 -14.21
N ALA A 130 11.19 9.82 -14.23
CA ALA A 130 10.42 10.99 -14.64
C ALA A 130 9.03 10.95 -14.01
N LYS A 131 8.49 12.15 -13.76
CA LYS A 131 7.11 12.30 -13.31
C LYS A 131 6.16 12.00 -14.45
N THR A 132 5.21 11.10 -14.23
CA THR A 132 4.05 10.92 -15.10
C THR A 132 2.77 11.20 -14.32
N PRO A 133 1.76 11.85 -14.93
CA PRO A 133 0.50 12.13 -14.25
C PRO A 133 -0.24 10.86 -13.81
N THR A 134 -0.25 9.84 -14.64
CA THR A 134 -1.04 8.61 -14.44
C THR A 134 -0.17 7.34 -14.42
N LEU A 135 -0.71 6.25 -13.86
CA LEU A 135 -0.04 4.96 -13.88
C LEU A 135 -0.12 4.33 -15.29
N HIS A 136 -1.18 4.64 -16.04
CA HIS A 136 -1.28 4.31 -17.45
C HIS A 136 -0.13 4.93 -18.28
N GLU A 137 0.11 6.23 -18.14
CA GLU A 137 1.23 6.90 -18.83
C GLU A 137 2.59 6.36 -18.38
N ALA A 138 2.76 6.05 -17.09
CA ALA A 138 3.98 5.42 -16.59
C ALA A 138 4.28 4.10 -17.31
N LEU A 139 3.26 3.26 -17.49
CA LEU A 139 3.39 1.99 -18.20
C LEU A 139 3.69 2.17 -19.68
N LEU A 140 3.00 3.10 -20.35
CA LEU A 140 3.21 3.37 -21.78
C LEU A 140 4.59 3.95 -22.07
N GLN A 141 5.03 4.90 -21.25
CA GLN A 141 6.30 5.61 -21.44
C GLN A 141 7.49 4.87 -20.81
N LYS A 142 7.23 3.82 -20.02
CA LYS A 142 8.24 3.15 -19.17
C LYS A 142 9.04 4.16 -18.37
N ARG A 143 8.31 5.02 -17.66
CA ARG A 143 8.86 6.11 -16.85
C ARG A 143 8.17 6.11 -15.50
N LEU A 144 8.96 6.11 -14.43
CA LEU A 144 8.44 6.07 -13.06
C LEU A 144 9.12 7.14 -12.22
N ASP A 145 8.32 7.82 -11.41
CA ASP A 145 8.80 8.49 -10.21
C ASP A 145 8.54 7.60 -8.99
N CYS A 146 8.93 8.07 -7.79
CA CYS A 146 8.75 7.30 -6.56
C CYS A 146 7.27 7.02 -6.25
N ILE A 147 6.37 7.94 -6.64
CA ILE A 147 4.93 7.79 -6.44
C ILE A 147 4.38 6.71 -7.36
N ARG A 148 4.68 6.76 -8.67
CA ARG A 148 4.24 5.77 -9.65
C ARG A 148 4.82 4.39 -9.38
N ALA A 149 6.08 4.30 -8.97
CA ALA A 149 6.68 3.03 -8.60
C ALA A 149 5.94 2.41 -7.40
N THR A 150 5.68 3.22 -6.37
CA THR A 150 4.89 2.77 -5.21
C THR A 150 3.45 2.38 -5.62
N ASP A 151 2.82 3.17 -6.50
CA ASP A 151 1.47 2.91 -7.00
C ASP A 151 1.36 1.62 -7.81
N MET A 152 2.40 1.33 -8.61
CA MET A 152 2.51 0.08 -9.37
C MET A 152 2.65 -1.13 -8.46
N VAL A 153 3.52 -1.06 -7.44
CA VAL A 153 3.67 -2.14 -6.45
C VAL A 153 2.35 -2.40 -5.72
N GLY A 154 1.68 -1.34 -5.23
CA GLY A 154 0.38 -1.47 -4.56
C GLY A 154 -0.72 -2.00 -5.46
N SER A 155 -0.73 -1.59 -6.72
CA SER A 155 -1.68 -2.09 -7.73
C SER A 155 -1.50 -3.59 -7.94
N LEU A 156 -0.27 -4.05 -8.18
CA LEU A 156 0.06 -5.47 -8.36
C LEU A 156 -0.27 -6.30 -7.12
N TYR A 157 0.15 -5.83 -5.94
CA TYR A 157 -0.07 -6.52 -4.67
C TYR A 157 -1.56 -6.73 -4.40
N ARG A 158 -2.37 -5.67 -4.52
CA ARG A 158 -3.82 -5.78 -4.32
C ARG A 158 -4.51 -6.55 -5.44
N ASN A 159 -4.06 -6.43 -6.70
CA ASN A 159 -4.62 -7.21 -7.81
C ASN A 159 -4.32 -8.70 -7.70
N ALA A 160 -3.27 -9.08 -6.98
CA ALA A 160 -2.99 -10.46 -6.61
C ALA A 160 -3.89 -10.95 -5.44
N GLY A 161 -4.88 -10.16 -5.02
CA GLY A 161 -5.82 -10.48 -3.95
C GLY A 161 -5.24 -10.24 -2.55
N ARG A 162 -4.16 -9.48 -2.42
CA ARG A 162 -3.52 -9.25 -1.12
C ARG A 162 -4.05 -7.98 -0.45
N ALA A 163 -4.23 -8.07 0.86
CA ALA A 163 -4.62 -6.96 1.72
C ALA A 163 -3.49 -6.64 2.71
N GLY A 164 -3.69 -5.57 3.49
CA GLY A 164 -2.69 -5.05 4.42
C GLY A 164 -1.62 -4.23 3.71
N TYR A 165 -1.96 -3.53 2.62
CA TYR A 165 -1.02 -2.65 1.93
C TYR A 165 -0.94 -1.28 2.60
N TYR A 166 0.28 -0.74 2.65
CA TYR A 166 0.62 0.55 3.22
C TYR A 166 1.58 1.30 2.30
N THR A 167 1.74 2.58 2.59
CA THR A 167 2.71 3.42 1.92
C THR A 167 3.58 4.07 2.95
N VAL A 168 4.89 4.06 2.71
CA VAL A 168 5.82 4.88 3.47
C VAL A 168 6.11 6.14 2.69
N ARG A 169 6.02 7.30 3.35
CA ARG A 169 6.45 8.59 2.84
C ARG A 169 7.64 9.09 3.64
N TRP A 170 8.67 9.56 2.96
CA TRP A 170 9.74 10.35 3.55
C TRP A 170 9.34 11.82 3.57
N SER A 171 9.36 12.43 4.76
CA SER A 171 9.12 13.85 4.94
C SER A 171 10.45 14.60 4.92
N ALA A 172 10.69 15.35 3.84
CA ALA A 172 11.95 16.06 3.60
C ALA A 172 11.68 17.52 3.19
N GLY A 173 10.87 18.22 4.00
CA GLY A 173 10.46 19.61 3.77
C GLY A 173 9.51 19.71 2.58
N MET A 174 9.89 20.49 1.55
CA MET A 174 9.12 20.63 0.30
C MET A 174 9.25 19.43 -0.65
N THR A 175 10.04 18.43 -0.28
CA THR A 175 10.29 17.24 -1.09
C THR A 175 9.90 16.00 -0.31
N GLY A 176 9.77 14.88 -1.03
CA GLY A 176 9.45 13.61 -0.42
C GLY A 176 9.80 12.44 -1.33
N TYR A 177 9.66 11.26 -0.75
CA TYR A 177 9.87 10.00 -1.43
C TYR A 177 8.84 9.01 -0.92
N THR A 178 8.39 8.08 -1.76
CA THR A 178 7.44 7.05 -1.36
C THR A 178 7.99 5.67 -1.63
N ALA A 179 7.71 4.75 -0.71
CA ALA A 179 8.00 3.34 -0.83
C ALA A 179 6.75 2.53 -0.48
N ALA A 180 6.68 1.30 -0.98
CA ALA A 180 5.59 0.39 -0.72
C ALA A 180 5.82 -0.37 0.59
N ALA A 181 4.75 -0.71 1.28
CA ALA A 181 4.81 -1.54 2.47
C ALA A 181 3.62 -2.49 2.54
N ALA A 182 3.79 -3.61 3.22
CA ALA A 182 2.68 -4.51 3.52
C ALA A 182 2.83 -5.14 4.90
N GLU A 183 1.69 -5.40 5.54
CA GLU A 183 1.61 -6.26 6.71
C GLU A 183 1.69 -7.72 6.28
N VAL A 184 2.68 -8.44 6.79
CA VAL A 184 2.97 -9.84 6.46
C VAL A 184 2.94 -10.69 7.73
N PRO A 185 2.38 -11.91 7.68
CA PRO A 185 2.43 -12.83 8.83
C PRO A 185 3.88 -13.24 9.16
N ARG A 186 4.26 -13.23 10.44
CA ARG A 186 5.52 -13.77 10.96
C ARG A 186 5.27 -14.63 12.21
N SER A 187 6.25 -15.43 12.61
CA SER A 187 6.16 -16.34 13.76
C SER A 187 5.88 -15.63 15.10
N GLY A 188 6.26 -14.35 15.24
CA GLY A 188 6.00 -13.52 16.42
C GLY A 188 4.76 -12.61 16.31
N GLY A 189 3.92 -12.83 15.29
CA GLY A 189 2.81 -11.94 14.95
C GLY A 189 3.02 -11.20 13.63
N PRO A 190 2.02 -10.45 13.14
CA PRO A 190 2.15 -9.68 11.91
C PRO A 190 3.23 -8.59 12.05
N ALA A 191 4.00 -8.38 10.98
CA ALA A 191 4.99 -7.32 10.87
C ALA A 191 4.78 -6.54 9.58
N ILE A 192 5.14 -5.26 9.56
CA ILE A 192 5.17 -4.50 8.32
C ILE A 192 6.55 -4.60 7.70
N VAL A 193 6.58 -4.95 6.42
CA VAL A 193 7.78 -4.92 5.61
C VAL A 193 7.65 -3.86 4.52
N VAL A 194 8.80 -3.34 4.10
CA VAL A 194 8.94 -2.24 3.14
C VAL A 194 9.72 -2.73 1.94
N VAL A 195 9.27 -2.34 0.76
CA VAL A 195 9.99 -2.52 -0.51
C VAL A 195 10.01 -1.22 -1.30
N ASP A 196 11.06 -1.01 -2.08
CA ASP A 196 11.21 0.18 -2.91
C ASP A 196 11.18 -0.18 -4.40
N GLY A 197 10.18 0.34 -5.12
CA GLY A 197 9.98 0.05 -6.54
C GLY A 197 11.07 0.58 -7.48
N LEU A 198 11.91 1.52 -7.02
CA LEU A 198 13.00 2.11 -7.81
C LEU A 198 14.37 1.52 -7.49
N GLU A 199 14.51 0.83 -6.36
CA GLU A 199 15.76 0.19 -5.96
C GLU A 199 15.98 -1.14 -6.69
N SER A 200 17.22 -1.64 -6.62
CA SER A 200 17.55 -2.96 -7.17
C SER A 200 16.62 -4.05 -6.64
N PRO A 201 16.34 -5.13 -7.41
CA PRO A 201 15.47 -6.21 -6.96
C PRO A 201 15.87 -6.72 -5.58
N GLN A 202 14.96 -6.59 -4.61
CA GLN A 202 15.23 -6.96 -3.23
C GLN A 202 15.03 -8.47 -3.06
N THR A 203 15.94 -9.15 -2.36
CA THR A 203 15.77 -10.58 -2.02
C THR A 203 15.02 -10.78 -0.71
N THR A 204 14.98 -9.75 0.14
CA THR A 204 14.29 -9.71 1.42
C THR A 204 13.69 -8.33 1.63
N ALA A 205 12.46 -8.25 2.13
CA ALA A 205 11.85 -6.97 2.44
C ALA A 205 12.37 -6.43 3.79
N GLU A 206 12.51 -5.11 3.92
CA GLU A 206 13.04 -4.51 5.14
C GLU A 206 11.93 -4.30 6.18
N LEU A 207 12.21 -4.48 7.46
CA LEU A 207 11.19 -4.31 8.50
C LEU A 207 10.93 -2.83 8.82
N TRP A 208 9.67 -2.43 8.90
CA TRP A 208 9.28 -1.13 9.44
C TRP A 208 9.35 -1.11 10.99
N PRO A 209 9.77 -0.01 11.63
CA PRO A 209 10.45 1.17 11.07
C PRO A 209 11.98 0.96 10.95
N HIS A 210 12.48 -0.26 11.20
CA HIS A 210 13.91 -0.59 11.26
C HIS A 210 14.69 -0.24 9.98
N ALA A 211 14.06 -0.35 8.81
CA ALA A 211 14.52 0.14 7.51
C ALA A 211 15.16 1.54 7.61
N TYR A 212 14.60 2.42 8.44
CA TYR A 212 14.99 3.82 8.52
C TYR A 212 15.85 4.18 9.73
N THR A 213 16.07 3.24 10.66
CA THR A 213 16.87 3.50 11.88
C THR A 213 18.34 3.81 11.61
N ARG A 214 18.85 3.38 10.45
CA ARG A 214 20.21 3.69 9.98
C ARG A 214 20.32 5.06 9.31
N GLY A 215 19.19 5.74 9.12
CA GLY A 215 19.07 6.94 8.29
C GLY A 215 18.78 6.56 6.84
N PRO A 216 17.74 7.13 6.20
CA PRO A 216 17.49 6.88 4.78
C PRO A 216 18.63 7.48 3.96
N THR A 217 19.04 6.75 2.94
CA THR A 217 19.93 7.25 1.89
C THR A 217 19.08 7.45 0.65
N TRP A 218 19.14 8.63 0.04
CA TRP A 218 18.49 8.84 -1.26
C TRP A 218 19.03 7.83 -2.27
N PRO A 219 18.18 7.22 -3.09
CA PRO A 219 18.65 6.28 -4.10
C PRO A 219 19.75 6.89 -4.98
N THR A 220 20.77 6.10 -5.32
CA THR A 220 22.00 6.63 -5.94
C THR A 220 21.73 7.44 -7.21
N GLY A 221 20.86 6.94 -8.09
CA GLY A 221 20.51 7.62 -9.33
C GLY A 221 19.32 8.58 -9.24
N TYR A 222 18.80 8.85 -8.04
CA TYR A 222 17.71 9.81 -7.86
C TYR A 222 18.12 11.21 -8.35
N THR A 223 17.39 11.73 -9.34
CA THR A 223 17.68 13.01 -10.01
C THR A 223 16.90 14.19 -9.41
N GLY A 224 15.98 13.93 -8.49
CA GLY A 224 15.23 14.98 -7.77
C GLY A 224 16.06 15.67 -6.68
N ILE A 225 15.44 16.63 -6.00
CA ILE A 225 16.06 17.37 -4.88
C ILE A 225 16.27 16.41 -3.70
N LYS A 226 17.52 16.25 -3.28
CA LYS A 226 17.93 15.39 -2.16
C LYS A 226 17.94 16.19 -0.86
N ALA A 227 16.76 16.46 -0.30
CA ALA A 227 16.65 17.18 0.96
C ALA A 227 16.89 16.27 2.19
N THR A 228 17.15 16.89 3.33
CA THR A 228 17.27 16.20 4.60
C THR A 228 15.94 15.57 5.00
N VAL A 229 15.90 14.24 5.19
CA VAL A 229 14.69 13.54 5.65
C VAL A 229 14.55 13.67 7.17
N HIS A 230 13.38 14.14 7.62
CA HIS A 230 13.05 14.42 9.03
C HIS A 230 12.23 13.30 9.69
N SER A 231 11.32 12.68 8.93
CA SER A 231 10.51 11.53 9.37
C SER A 231 10.27 10.57 8.21
N ALA A 232 10.06 9.30 8.56
CA ALA A 232 9.40 8.33 7.70
C ALA A 232 7.99 8.11 8.26
N GLU A 233 6.98 8.10 7.40
CA GLU A 233 5.57 8.11 7.79
C GLU A 233 4.83 7.01 7.07
N LEU A 234 4.16 6.16 7.82
CA LEU A 234 3.35 5.07 7.30
C LEU A 234 1.91 5.53 7.15
N PHE A 235 1.35 5.29 5.97
CA PHE A 235 0.00 5.61 5.58
C PHE A 235 -0.76 4.35 5.17
N THR A 236 -2.05 4.32 5.44
CA THR A 236 -2.97 3.26 5.00
C THR A 236 -4.17 3.86 4.27
N ARG A 237 -5.10 3.04 3.80
CA ARG A 237 -6.34 3.52 3.19
C ARG A 237 -7.23 4.28 4.17
N GLY A 238 -7.70 5.45 3.77
CA GLY A 238 -8.84 6.17 4.34
C GLY A 238 -10.10 5.92 3.52
N LEU A 239 -11.15 6.73 3.73
CA LEU A 239 -12.39 6.63 2.92
C LEU A 239 -12.17 7.09 1.47
N ASP A 240 -11.55 8.26 1.29
CA ASP A 240 -11.33 8.87 -0.03
C ASP A 240 -9.85 9.18 -0.30
N ASP A 241 -8.99 8.98 0.70
CA ASP A 241 -7.55 9.29 0.63
C ASP A 241 -6.75 8.35 1.53
N TYR A 242 -5.58 8.75 1.99
CA TYR A 242 -4.75 8.01 2.94
C TYR A 242 -4.88 8.56 4.34
N VAL A 243 -4.63 7.70 5.32
CA VAL A 243 -4.60 8.08 6.73
C VAL A 243 -3.24 7.74 7.29
N TRP A 244 -2.62 8.74 7.91
CA TRP A 244 -1.38 8.57 8.67
C TRP A 244 -1.64 7.62 9.84
N VAL A 245 -0.85 6.55 9.94
CA VAL A 245 -0.97 5.54 11.00
C VAL A 245 0.23 5.55 11.94
N GLU A 246 1.44 5.67 11.41
CA GLU A 246 2.67 5.66 12.20
C GLU A 246 3.69 6.66 11.65
N GLY A 247 4.55 7.21 12.51
CA GLY A 247 5.62 8.10 12.11
C GLY A 247 6.88 7.85 12.91
N TYR A 248 7.98 7.55 12.23
CA TYR A 248 9.29 7.41 12.82
C TYR A 248 10.10 8.69 12.63
N VAL A 249 10.45 9.34 13.73
CA VAL A 249 11.23 10.58 13.74
C VAL A 249 12.70 10.25 13.53
N LEU A 250 13.28 10.75 12.44
CA LEU A 250 14.66 10.47 12.04
C LEU A 250 15.65 11.50 12.59
N ARG A 251 15.21 12.75 12.77
CA ARG A 251 16.10 13.87 13.13
C ARG A 251 15.46 14.81 14.15
N GLY A 252 16.33 15.60 14.80
CA GLY A 252 15.93 16.58 15.81
C GLY A 252 15.81 15.99 17.23
N PRO A 253 15.29 16.76 18.20
CA PRO A 253 15.25 16.39 19.62
C PRO A 253 14.49 15.09 19.94
N HIS A 254 13.60 14.66 19.04
CA HIS A 254 12.78 13.46 19.19
C HIS A 254 13.24 12.30 18.28
N ALA A 255 14.44 12.37 17.68
CA ALA A 255 14.97 11.30 16.84
C ALA A 255 14.93 9.93 17.56
N GLY A 256 14.55 8.89 16.81
CA GLY A 256 14.38 7.53 17.34
C GLY A 256 13.00 7.22 17.91
N THR A 257 12.07 8.18 17.84
CA THR A 257 10.72 8.04 18.36
C THR A 257 9.77 7.55 17.28
N LEU A 258 9.00 6.50 17.58
CA LEU A 258 7.86 6.03 16.80
C LEU A 258 6.57 6.53 17.43
N LEU A 259 5.80 7.30 16.66
CA LEU A 259 4.48 7.80 17.00
C LEU A 259 3.44 6.93 16.30
N ARG A 260 2.30 6.67 16.97
CA ARG A 260 1.19 5.89 16.41
C ARG A 260 -0.15 6.60 16.60
N ALA A 261 -0.94 6.70 15.53
CA ALA A 261 -2.34 7.12 15.58
C ALA A 261 -3.25 5.95 15.93
N SER A 262 -4.37 6.28 16.58
CA SER A 262 -5.52 5.36 16.67
C SER A 262 -6.32 5.45 15.38
N VAL A 263 -6.31 4.37 14.59
CA VAL A 263 -7.14 4.26 13.38
C VAL A 263 -8.10 3.08 13.56
N PRO A 264 -9.37 3.31 13.95
CA PRO A 264 -10.26 2.26 14.48
C PRO A 264 -10.54 1.08 13.55
N TYR A 265 -10.32 1.25 12.25
CA TYR A 265 -10.60 0.26 11.21
C TYR A 265 -9.34 -0.39 10.63
N VAL A 266 -8.18 -0.16 11.24
CA VAL A 266 -6.92 -0.83 10.91
C VAL A 266 -6.67 -1.89 11.99
N PRO A 267 -6.83 -3.19 11.67
CA PRO A 267 -6.68 -4.25 12.66
C PRO A 267 -5.23 -4.35 13.14
N ASN A 268 -5.03 -5.03 14.26
CA ASN A 268 -3.71 -5.37 14.82
C ASN A 268 -2.79 -4.17 15.12
N ARG A 269 -3.34 -2.96 15.25
CA ARG A 269 -2.59 -1.78 15.66
C ARG A 269 -2.59 -1.67 17.19
N PRO A 270 -1.41 -1.56 17.83
CA PRO A 270 -1.34 -1.19 19.23
C PRO A 270 -2.10 0.12 19.47
N PRO A 271 -2.61 0.35 20.70
CA PRO A 271 -3.24 1.62 21.04
C PRO A 271 -2.31 2.79 20.74
N PRO A 272 -2.87 3.99 20.50
CA PRO A 272 -2.09 5.19 20.22
C PRO A 272 -1.04 5.40 21.30
N GLY A 273 0.15 5.82 20.89
CA GLY A 273 1.26 5.90 21.82
C GLY A 273 2.56 6.35 21.19
N THR A 274 3.56 6.50 22.05
CA THR A 274 4.92 6.92 21.71
C THR A 274 5.89 5.87 22.20
N PHE A 275 6.73 5.36 21.31
CA PHE A 275 7.72 4.32 21.61
C PHE A 275 9.10 4.80 21.18
N ARG A 276 10.13 4.66 22.02
CA ARG A 276 11.51 4.90 21.61
C ARG A 276 12.12 3.60 21.13
N SER A 277 12.67 3.59 19.92
CA SER A 277 13.42 2.45 19.41
C SER A 277 14.67 2.21 20.28
N GLN A 278 14.84 0.99 20.79
CA GLN A 278 16.01 0.61 21.60
C GLN A 278 17.34 0.79 20.84
N ILE A 279 17.32 0.66 19.51
CA ILE A 279 18.48 0.90 18.62
C ILE A 279 18.86 2.39 18.59
N ALA A 280 17.92 3.30 18.79
CA ALA A 280 18.20 4.73 18.86
C ALA A 280 18.77 5.14 20.24
N GLN A 281 18.40 4.44 21.32
CA GLN A 281 18.92 4.70 22.66
C GLN A 281 20.42 4.40 22.78
N SER A 282 20.89 3.31 22.16
CA SER A 282 22.32 2.95 22.17
C SER A 282 23.19 3.95 21.42
N ARG A 283 22.70 4.58 20.34
CA ARG A 283 23.42 5.63 19.61
C ARG A 283 23.47 6.98 20.33
N LEU A 284 22.38 7.37 21.00
CA LEU A 284 22.35 8.59 21.83
C LEU A 284 23.31 8.49 23.03
N LEU A 285 23.52 7.28 23.56
CA LEU A 285 24.47 7.02 24.64
C LEU A 285 25.92 6.94 24.15
N ALA A 286 26.16 6.50 22.91
CA ALA A 286 27.51 6.44 22.32
C ALA A 286 28.02 7.78 21.76
N ALA A 287 27.14 8.76 21.56
CA ALA A 287 27.46 10.10 21.07
C ALA A 287 27.59 11.15 22.19
N ARG A 288 27.53 10.73 23.46
CA ARG A 288 27.80 11.53 24.66
C ARG A 288 29.10 11.06 25.28
#